data_AF-A0A9W8JM13-F1
#
_entry.id   AF-A0A9W8JM13-F1
#
_cell.length_a   1.000
_cell.length_b   1.000
_cell.length_c   1.000
_cell.angle_alpha   90.00
_cell.angle_beta   90.00
_cell.angle_gamma   90.00
#
_symmetry.space_group_name_H-M   'P 1'
#
loop_
_entity.id
_entity.type
_entity.pdbx_description
1 polymer ?
#
loop_
_entity_poly.entity_id
_entity_poly.type
_entity_poly.pdbx_seq_one_letter_code
_entity_poly.pdbx_strand_id
1 'polypeptide(L)'
;MSLPHGYDGQGPEHSSGRIERFLQLCDDHPNVYPSPEKVERQHQDCNMQVVYPTTPANYFHVLRRQIHRDFRKPLILFFAKSLLRHPRARSDLEEMVGDTQFQRYLPEPHDSSTLDPPEEIKRHILCTGLLRPHPSS
;
A
#
# COMPACT_ATOMS: atom_id res chain seq x y z
N MET A 1 6.31 4.29 -12.64
CA MET A 1 6.68 5.65 -12.23
C MET A 1 6.75 5.69 -10.72
N SER A 2 7.91 6.01 -10.15
CA SER A 2 8.11 6.06 -8.70
C SER A 2 8.07 7.52 -8.22
N LEU A 3 7.12 7.83 -7.34
CA LEU A 3 6.80 9.18 -6.88
C LEU A 3 7.06 9.30 -5.39
N PRO A 4 8.09 10.07 -4.98
CA PRO A 4 8.28 10.40 -3.57
C PRO A 4 7.07 11.18 -3.03
N HIS A 5 6.49 10.74 -1.92
CA HIS A 5 5.30 11.33 -1.33
C HIS A 5 5.31 11.18 0.20
N GLY A 6 5.06 12.27 0.91
CA GLY A 6 4.99 12.31 2.37
C GLY A 6 4.98 13.75 2.87
N TYR A 7 4.22 14.02 3.94
CA TYR A 7 4.10 15.34 4.52
C TYR A 7 5.12 15.54 5.66
N ASP A 8 6.39 15.66 5.29
CA ASP A 8 7.53 15.76 6.23
C ASP A 8 7.93 17.22 6.55
N GLY A 9 7.05 18.19 6.31
CA GLY A 9 7.30 19.62 6.61
C GLY A 9 8.24 20.35 5.63
N GLN A 10 8.56 19.75 4.48
CA GLN A 10 9.47 20.32 3.47
C GLN A 10 8.81 21.33 2.51
N GLY A 11 7.58 21.76 2.79
CA GLY A 11 6.82 22.69 1.95
C GLY A 11 6.01 22.03 0.83
N PRO A 12 5.21 22.83 0.10
CA PRO A 12 4.17 22.33 -0.82
C PRO A 12 4.72 21.54 -2.01
N GLU A 13 5.87 21.95 -2.55
CA GLU A 13 6.47 21.33 -3.76
C GLU A 13 7.32 20.08 -3.46
N HIS A 14 7.45 19.70 -2.19
CA HIS A 14 8.25 18.55 -1.76
C HIS A 14 7.46 17.47 -1.01
N SER A 15 6.14 17.67 -0.85
CA SER A 15 5.30 16.83 0.00
C SER A 15 4.36 15.89 -0.79
N SER A 16 3.69 16.41 -1.82
CA SER A 16 2.62 15.69 -2.49
C SER A 16 2.99 15.23 -3.89
N GLY A 17 2.95 13.91 -4.12
CA GLY A 17 2.94 13.33 -5.46
C GLY A 17 1.56 13.36 -6.13
N ARG A 18 0.57 14.00 -5.49
CA ARG A 18 -0.78 14.25 -6.03
C ARG A 18 -1.54 12.95 -6.33
N ILE A 19 -1.54 12.02 -5.38
CA ILE A 19 -2.15 10.68 -5.53
C ILE A 19 -3.62 10.76 -5.98
N GLU A 20 -4.34 11.79 -5.53
CA GLU A 20 -5.72 12.07 -5.90
C GLU A 20 -5.92 12.20 -7.42
N ARG A 21 -4.94 12.76 -8.14
CA ARG A 21 -5.03 12.91 -9.59
C ARG A 21 -4.89 11.58 -10.30
N PHE A 22 -4.00 10.70 -9.83
CA PHE A 22 -3.84 9.37 -10.41
C PHE A 22 -5.06 8.50 -10.14
N LEU A 23 -5.65 8.62 -8.95
CA LEU A 23 -6.91 7.94 -8.62
C LEU A 23 -8.07 8.44 -9.50
N GLN A 24 -8.20 9.75 -9.74
CA GLN A 24 -9.20 10.27 -10.69
C GLN A 24 -9.00 9.80 -12.13
N LEU A 25 -7.77 9.50 -12.53
CA LEU A 25 -7.45 8.98 -13.86
C LEU A 25 -7.68 7.46 -13.96
N CYS A 26 -7.93 6.76 -12.86
CA CYS A 26 -8.29 5.34 -12.89
C CYS A 26 -9.70 5.17 -13.46
N ASP A 27 -9.92 4.07 -14.17
CA ASP A 27 -11.22 3.72 -14.78
C ASP A 27 -12.15 2.91 -13.85
N ASP A 28 -11.80 2.83 -12.56
CA ASP A 28 -12.63 2.21 -11.53
C ASP A 28 -13.88 3.05 -11.23
N HIS A 29 -15.01 2.39 -10.99
CA HIS A 29 -16.25 3.08 -10.64
C HIS A 29 -16.25 3.52 -9.16
N PRO A 30 -16.42 4.82 -8.85
CA PRO A 30 -16.21 5.33 -7.49
C PRO A 30 -17.26 4.86 -6.47
N ASN A 31 -18.46 4.54 -6.94
CA ASN A 31 -19.61 4.23 -6.08
C ASN A 31 -20.13 2.80 -6.22
N VAL A 32 -19.45 1.94 -7.00
CA VAL A 32 -19.92 0.56 -7.23
C VAL A 32 -18.82 -0.37 -6.80
N TYR A 33 -19.12 -1.16 -5.77
CA TYR A 33 -18.22 -2.21 -5.35
C TYR A 33 -18.25 -3.34 -6.39
N PRO A 34 -17.09 -3.76 -6.94
CA PRO A 34 -17.03 -4.81 -7.94
C PRO A 34 -17.48 -6.17 -7.37
N SER A 35 -17.99 -7.04 -8.25
CA SER A 35 -18.24 -8.44 -7.90
C SER A 35 -16.93 -9.15 -7.52
N PRO A 36 -16.97 -10.27 -6.77
CA PRO A 36 -15.77 -11.02 -6.41
C PRO A 36 -14.88 -11.36 -7.62
N GLU A 37 -15.49 -11.78 -8.74
CA GLU A 37 -14.78 -12.06 -9.99
C GLU A 37 -14.04 -10.84 -10.55
N LYS A 38 -14.67 -9.65 -10.47
CA LYS A 38 -14.05 -8.39 -10.88
C LYS A 38 -12.95 -7.95 -9.90
N VAL A 39 -13.08 -8.22 -8.60
CA VAL A 39 -12.03 -7.92 -7.61
C VAL A 39 -10.76 -8.73 -7.89
N GLU A 40 -10.92 -10.01 -8.25
CA GLU A 40 -9.80 -10.88 -8.61
C GLU A 40 -9.08 -10.33 -9.84
N ARG A 41 -9.83 -9.97 -10.88
CA ARG A 41 -9.31 -9.45 -12.15
C ARG A 41 -9.02 -7.95 -12.19
N GLN A 42 -9.32 -7.20 -11.13
CA GLN A 42 -9.20 -5.73 -11.12
C GLN A 42 -7.81 -5.24 -11.59
N HIS A 43 -6.76 -5.91 -11.14
CA HIS A 43 -5.37 -5.61 -11.50
C HIS A 43 -5.03 -5.78 -13.00
N GLN A 44 -5.85 -6.54 -13.74
CA GLN A 44 -5.78 -6.74 -15.19
C GLN A 44 -6.73 -5.81 -15.93
N ASP A 45 -7.92 -5.56 -15.38
CA ASP A 45 -8.94 -4.80 -16.06
C ASP A 45 -8.67 -3.28 -15.97
N CYS A 46 -8.14 -2.81 -14.83
CA CYS A 46 -7.86 -1.39 -14.62
C CYS A 46 -6.85 -0.81 -15.63
N ASN A 47 -6.99 0.46 -15.96
CA ASN A 47 -6.08 1.15 -16.87
C ASN A 47 -4.68 1.40 -16.25
N MET A 48 -4.59 1.58 -14.93
CA MET A 48 -3.33 1.77 -14.19
C MET A 48 -3.42 1.21 -12.76
N GLN A 49 -2.28 0.86 -12.20
CA GLN A 49 -2.17 0.41 -10.81
C GLN A 49 -1.55 1.51 -9.96
N VAL A 50 -2.29 2.01 -8.96
CA VAL A 50 -1.79 2.99 -7.99
C VAL A 50 -1.48 2.28 -6.67
N VAL A 51 -0.23 2.35 -6.21
CA VAL A 51 0.23 1.64 -5.01
C VAL A 51 1.06 2.55 -4.12
N TYR A 52 0.85 2.47 -2.81
CA TYR A 52 1.63 3.19 -1.79
C TYR A 52 2.06 2.23 -0.67
N PRO A 53 3.11 1.40 -0.90
CA PRO A 53 3.53 0.38 0.06
C PRO A 53 4.26 1.01 1.26
N THR A 54 4.14 0.35 2.40
CA THR A 54 4.72 0.78 3.69
C THR A 54 5.83 -0.14 4.19
N THR A 55 5.92 -1.37 3.67
CA THR A 55 6.96 -2.34 4.04
C THR A 55 7.90 -2.62 2.85
N PRO A 56 9.19 -2.89 3.11
CA PRO A 56 10.13 -3.29 2.07
C PRO A 56 9.71 -4.55 1.32
N ALA A 57 9.13 -5.55 2.00
CA ALA A 57 8.62 -6.77 1.35
C ALA A 57 7.51 -6.46 0.33
N ASN A 58 6.55 -5.60 0.67
CA ASN A 58 5.47 -5.26 -0.26
C ASN A 58 5.99 -4.44 -1.47
N TYR A 59 7.02 -3.60 -1.25
CA TYR A 59 7.74 -2.93 -2.33
C TYR A 59 8.52 -3.91 -3.24
N PHE A 60 9.16 -4.93 -2.67
CA PHE A 60 9.80 -6.01 -3.44
C PHE A 60 8.79 -6.75 -4.33
N HIS A 61 7.66 -7.17 -3.76
CA HIS A 61 6.62 -7.90 -4.48
C HIS A 61 5.93 -7.07 -5.55
N VAL A 62 5.70 -5.77 -5.33
CA VAL A 62 5.08 -4.89 -6.33
C VAL A 62 5.98 -4.67 -7.55
N LEU A 63 7.30 -4.70 -7.37
CA LEU A 63 8.23 -4.59 -8.50
C LEU A 63 8.30 -5.91 -9.28
N ARG A 64 8.38 -7.04 -8.59
CA ARG A 64 8.44 -8.36 -9.24
C ARG A 64 7.20 -8.67 -10.07
N ARG A 65 6.01 -8.38 -9.53
CA ARG A 65 4.75 -8.65 -10.25
C ARG A 65 4.64 -7.89 -11.57
N GLN A 66 5.30 -6.73 -11.73
CA GLN A 66 5.27 -5.98 -12.99
C GLN A 66 5.94 -6.73 -14.15
N ILE A 67 6.92 -7.58 -13.84
CA ILE A 67 7.64 -8.38 -14.84
C ILE A 67 7.03 -9.79 -14.95
N HIS A 68 6.65 -10.38 -13.81
CA HIS A 68 6.25 -11.78 -13.74
C HIS A 68 4.82 -12.06 -14.27
N ARG A 69 3.94 -11.05 -14.30
CA ARG A 69 2.58 -11.23 -14.84
C ARG A 69 2.61 -11.38 -16.37
N ASP A 70 1.64 -12.08 -16.93
CA ASP A 70 1.51 -12.27 -18.39
C ASP A 70 0.91 -11.06 -19.14
N PHE A 71 0.74 -9.94 -18.43
CA PHE A 71 0.20 -8.71 -18.99
C PHE A 71 0.98 -7.50 -18.47
N ARG A 72 0.78 -6.35 -19.10
CA ARG A 72 1.48 -5.10 -18.74
C ARG A 72 0.45 -4.01 -18.44
N LYS A 73 0.52 -3.46 -17.23
CA LYS A 73 -0.22 -2.27 -16.84
C LYS A 73 0.73 -1.25 -16.20
N PRO A 74 0.53 0.05 -16.42
CA PRO A 74 1.28 1.09 -15.74
C PRO A 74 1.21 0.91 -14.22
N LEU A 75 2.36 1.07 -13.54
CA LEU A 75 2.45 1.12 -12.09
C LEU A 75 2.83 2.53 -11.66
N ILE A 76 1.94 3.18 -10.92
CA ILE A 76 2.15 4.44 -10.22
C ILE A 76 2.48 4.10 -8.78
N LEU A 77 3.74 4.26 -8.40
CA LEU A 77 4.27 3.80 -7.14
C LEU A 77 4.64 4.99 -6.25
N PHE A 78 3.84 5.24 -5.24
CA PHE A 78 4.12 6.23 -4.21
C PHE A 78 5.03 5.62 -3.14
N PHE A 79 5.97 6.37 -2.61
CA PHE A 79 6.77 5.93 -1.46
C PHE A 79 7.18 7.12 -0.59
N ALA A 80 7.25 6.90 0.72
CA ALA A 80 7.67 7.93 1.65
C ALA A 80 9.19 7.96 1.78
N LYS A 81 9.77 9.16 1.62
CA LYS A 81 11.22 9.37 1.75
C LYS A 81 11.69 9.02 3.15
N SER A 82 10.90 9.35 4.17
CA SER A 82 11.17 9.06 5.58
C SER A 82 11.25 7.55 5.87
N LEU A 83 10.44 6.72 5.19
CA LEU A 83 10.47 5.26 5.38
C LEU A 83 11.78 4.62 4.93
N LEU A 84 12.55 5.24 4.02
CA LEU A 84 13.82 4.69 3.53
C LEU A 84 14.86 4.46 4.63
N ARG A 85 14.76 5.20 5.75
CA ARG A 85 15.69 5.10 6.88
C ARG A 85 15.00 4.81 8.20
N HIS A 86 13.68 4.59 8.18
CA HIS A 86 12.92 4.42 9.41
C HIS A 86 13.24 3.06 10.05
N PRO A 87 13.65 3.00 11.34
CA PRO A 87 14.05 1.74 11.98
C PRO A 87 12.98 0.65 11.96
N ARG A 88 11.70 1.04 12.00
CA ARG A 88 10.55 0.12 11.95
C ARG A 88 10.11 -0.25 10.54
N ALA A 89 10.65 0.40 9.49
CA ALA A 89 10.33 0.08 8.10
C ALA A 89 11.30 -0.98 7.58
N ARG A 90 11.28 -2.16 8.21
CA ARG A 90 12.11 -3.31 7.89
C ARG A 90 11.21 -4.51 7.57
N SER A 91 11.73 -5.41 6.77
CA SER A 91 11.11 -6.69 6.44
C SER A 91 12.16 -7.77 6.53
N ASP A 92 11.75 -8.94 6.98
CA ASP A 92 12.60 -10.12 7.01
C ASP A 92 12.67 -10.75 5.61
N LEU A 93 13.75 -11.49 5.34
CA LEU A 93 13.94 -12.13 4.04
C LEU A 93 12.85 -13.17 3.76
N GLU A 94 12.34 -13.81 4.81
CA GLU A 94 11.24 -14.78 4.74
C GLU A 94 9.97 -14.17 4.13
N GLU A 95 9.75 -12.86 4.30
CA GLU A 95 8.61 -12.14 3.71
C GLU A 95 8.77 -11.89 2.19
N MET A 96 9.92 -12.25 1.61
CA MET A 96 10.25 -12.03 0.19
C MET A 96 10.51 -13.32 -0.60
N VAL A 97 10.52 -14.48 0.06
CA VAL A 97 10.82 -15.78 -0.55
C VAL A 97 9.62 -16.73 -0.47
N GLY A 98 9.75 -17.90 -1.13
CA GLY A 98 8.70 -18.93 -1.14
C GLY A 98 7.41 -18.45 -1.79
N ASP A 99 6.29 -18.75 -1.15
CA ASP A 99 4.92 -18.45 -1.63
C ASP A 99 4.42 -17.06 -1.20
N THR A 100 5.32 -16.19 -0.73
CA THR A 100 4.94 -14.82 -0.35
C THR A 100 4.59 -13.97 -1.57
N GLN A 101 3.68 -13.03 -1.38
CA GLN A 101 3.13 -12.21 -2.46
C GLN A 101 2.82 -10.79 -2.01
N PHE A 102 2.54 -9.94 -3.00
CA PHE A 102 2.06 -8.58 -2.76
C PHE A 102 0.76 -8.59 -1.94
N GLN A 103 0.75 -7.85 -0.83
CA GLN A 103 -0.40 -7.70 0.04
C GLN A 103 -1.14 -6.40 -0.34
N ARG A 104 -2.41 -6.54 -0.78
CA ARG A 104 -3.28 -5.38 -1.11
C ARG A 104 -3.68 -4.60 0.14
N TYR A 105 -3.77 -5.30 1.27
CA TYR A 105 -4.12 -4.78 2.58
C TYR A 105 -3.19 -5.42 3.61
N LEU A 106 -2.74 -4.64 4.59
CA LEU A 106 -1.95 -5.13 5.70
C LEU A 106 -2.82 -5.09 6.97
N PRO A 107 -3.22 -6.23 7.54
CA PRO A 107 -3.89 -6.28 8.84
C PRO A 107 -2.99 -5.72 9.93
N GLU A 108 -3.58 -5.08 10.94
CA GLU A 108 -2.87 -4.86 12.20
C GLU A 108 -2.76 -6.21 12.93
N PRO A 109 -1.58 -6.58 13.46
CA PRO A 109 -1.45 -7.75 14.30
C PRO A 109 -2.36 -7.61 15.53
N HIS A 110 -3.21 -8.61 15.78
CA HIS A 110 -4.03 -8.68 16.99
C HIS A 110 -3.20 -9.25 18.15
N ASP A 111 -2.22 -8.47 18.58
CA ASP A 111 -1.47 -8.80 19.80
C ASP A 111 -2.37 -8.45 20.99
N SER A 112 -2.65 -9.44 21.84
CA SER A 112 -3.59 -9.32 22.97
C SER A 112 -3.20 -8.26 24.01
N SER A 113 -2.01 -7.67 23.89
CA SER A 113 -1.54 -6.55 24.72
C SER A 113 -2.08 -5.19 24.29
N THR A 114 -2.63 -5.07 23.07
CA THR A 114 -2.80 -3.77 22.41
C THR A 114 -4.17 -3.58 21.76
N LEU A 115 -4.85 -4.67 21.38
CA LEU A 115 -6.16 -4.63 20.75
C LEU A 115 -7.12 -5.60 21.43
N ASP A 116 -8.39 -5.18 21.53
CA ASP A 116 -9.49 -6.04 21.94
C ASP A 116 -9.72 -7.17 20.90
N PRO A 117 -10.40 -8.27 21.27
CA PRO A 117 -10.80 -9.32 20.34
C PRO A 117 -11.54 -8.75 19.13
N PRO A 118 -11.40 -9.33 17.92
CA PRO A 118 -12.03 -8.82 16.70
C PRO A 118 -13.53 -8.54 16.82
N GLU A 119 -14.25 -9.32 17.64
CA GLU A 119 -15.68 -9.20 17.89
C GLU A 119 -16.05 -7.94 18.70
N GLU A 120 -15.11 -7.41 19.48
CA GLU A 120 -15.32 -6.24 20.36
C GLU A 120 -14.87 -4.93 19.70
N ILE A 121 -14.21 -4.99 18.54
CA ILE A 121 -13.73 -3.80 17.82
C ILE A 121 -14.90 -2.96 17.32
N LYS A 122 -14.97 -1.71 17.79
CA LYS A 122 -16.05 -0.77 17.45
C LYS A 122 -15.73 0.17 16.30
N ARG A 123 -14.45 0.25 15.88
CA ARG A 123 -13.98 1.23 14.91
C ARG A 123 -12.80 0.69 14.11
N HIS A 124 -12.91 0.79 12.78
CA HIS A 124 -11.79 0.57 11.87
C HIS A 124 -11.24 1.92 11.39
N ILE A 125 -9.92 2.07 11.45
CA ILE A 125 -9.20 3.20 10.85
C ILE A 125 -8.48 2.66 9.62
N LEU A 126 -8.93 3.10 8.44
CA LEU A 126 -8.27 2.75 7.18
C LEU A 126 -7.23 3.81 6.85
N CYS A 127 -6.02 3.36 6.51
CA CYS A 127 -4.90 4.20 6.17
C CYS A 127 -4.14 3.67 4.96
N THR A 128 -3.39 4.55 4.30
CA THR A 128 -2.50 4.18 3.19
C THR A 128 -1.21 4.98 3.28
N GLY A 129 -0.09 4.35 2.92
CA GLY A 129 1.22 4.98 2.95
C GLY A 129 1.73 5.31 4.36
N LEU A 130 2.48 6.41 4.47
CA LEU A 130 3.09 6.84 5.74
C LEU A 130 2.02 7.27 6.74
N LEU A 131 1.50 6.31 7.49
CA LEU A 131 0.71 6.53 8.69
C LEU A 131 1.16 5.53 9.76
N ARG A 132 2.13 5.95 10.58
CA ARG A 132 2.22 5.51 11.98
C ARG A 132 3.04 6.49 12.82
N PRO A 133 2.42 7.17 13.78
CA PRO A 133 2.95 7.25 15.13
C PRO A 133 2.37 6.06 15.91
N HIS A 134 3.22 5.14 16.36
CA HIS A 134 2.96 4.49 17.65
C HIS A 134 4.09 4.93 18.58
N PRO A 135 3.80 5.67 19.67
CA PRO A 135 4.73 5.75 20.77
C PRO A 135 4.72 4.36 21.40
N SER A 136 5.80 3.60 21.24
CA SER A 136 6.07 2.50 22.17
C SER A 136 7.01 3.09 23.20
N SER A 137 6.47 3.36 24.40
CA SER A 137 7.16 3.59 25.68
C SER A 137 8.39 4.49 25.66
#